data_AF-A0A9D6QW00-F1
#
_entry.id   AF-A0A9D6QW00-F1
#
_cell.length_a   1.000
_cell.length_b   1.000
_cell.length_c   1.000
_cell.angle_alpha   90.00
_cell.angle_beta   90.00
_cell.angle_gamma   90.00
#
_symmetry.space_group_name_H-M   'P 1'
#
loop_
_entity.id
_entity.type
_entity.pdbx_description
1 polymer ?
#
loop_
_entity_poly.entity_id
_entity_poly.type
_entity_poly.pdbx_seq_one_letter_code
_entity_poly.pdbx_strand_id
1 'polypeptide(L)'
;MSSPMGYLEQYSEAETRQERLEKVLKRTVVTLLVASALGGFLYLWFKNYKEEKRVEQFLATLERGDYPAAYTFWGCRVEAPCPNYDFRSFLEDWGPASPVGKLRTYRLVRSRERGSGVVVTIVANNQPEIKLWVEKKNEILGFSPL
;
A
#
# COMPACT_ATOMS: atom_id res chain seq x y z
N MET A 1 -26.05 26.56 61.19
CA MET A 1 -27.09 25.62 60.70
C MET A 1 -27.13 25.72 59.19
N SER A 2 -26.63 24.72 58.46
CA SER A 2 -26.81 24.65 57.00
C SER A 2 -28.24 24.25 56.68
N SER A 3 -28.93 25.04 55.85
CA SER A 3 -30.30 24.75 55.43
C SER A 3 -30.36 23.49 54.56
N PRO A 4 -31.34 22.59 54.78
CA PRO A 4 -31.48 21.34 54.03
C PRO A 4 -31.64 21.51 52.51
N MET A 5 -32.11 22.68 52.06
CA MET A 5 -32.26 23.01 50.64
C MET A 5 -30.93 23.12 49.88
N GLY A 6 -29.90 23.73 50.49
CA GLY A 6 -28.59 23.89 49.83
C GLY A 6 -27.84 22.57 49.65
N TYR A 7 -28.14 21.58 50.49
CA TYR A 7 -27.61 20.23 50.35
C TYR A 7 -28.22 19.50 49.14
N LEU A 8 -29.54 19.59 48.95
CA LEU A 8 -30.22 18.95 47.81
C LEU A 8 -29.80 19.56 46.46
N GLU A 9 -29.65 20.88 46.39
CA GLU A 9 -29.16 21.55 45.18
C GLU A 9 -27.73 21.09 44.85
N GLN A 10 -26.83 21.08 45.82
CA GLN A 10 -25.43 20.63 45.62
C GLN A 10 -25.34 19.15 45.19
N TYR A 11 -26.21 18.28 45.71
CA TYR A 11 -26.29 16.88 45.29
C TYR A 11 -26.80 16.75 43.84
N SER A 12 -27.85 17.50 43.47
CA SER A 12 -28.40 17.48 42.11
C SER A 12 -27.41 18.01 41.05
N GLU A 13 -26.61 19.02 41.39
CA GLU A 13 -25.55 19.55 40.52
C GLU A 13 -24.38 18.56 40.37
N ALA A 14 -24.03 17.85 41.44
CA ALA A 14 -22.99 16.82 41.39
C ALA A 14 -23.42 15.61 40.55
N GLU A 15 -24.66 15.13 40.71
CA GLU A 15 -25.23 14.02 39.94
C GLU A 15 -25.31 14.36 38.45
N THR A 16 -25.81 15.55 38.10
CA THR A 16 -25.86 16.01 36.70
C THR A 16 -24.48 16.20 36.08
N ARG A 17 -23.46 16.63 36.84
CA ARG A 17 -22.07 16.69 36.36
C ARG A 17 -21.51 15.29 36.14
N GLN A 18 -21.73 14.34 37.05
CA GLN A 18 -21.28 12.96 36.92
C GLN A 18 -21.87 12.29 35.68
N GLU A 19 -23.18 12.44 35.45
CA GLU A 19 -23.82 11.89 34.24
C GLU A 19 -23.25 12.47 32.95
N ARG A 20 -22.98 13.79 32.91
CA ARG A 20 -22.38 14.45 31.73
C ARG A 20 -20.98 13.92 31.48
N LEU A 21 -20.17 13.78 32.53
CA LEU A 21 -18.83 13.21 32.43
C LEU A 21 -18.87 11.76 31.93
N GLU A 22 -19.77 10.94 32.45
CA GLU A 22 -19.95 9.55 31.99
C GLU A 22 -20.39 9.47 30.52
N LYS A 23 -21.36 10.30 30.11
CA LYS A 23 -21.84 10.38 28.71
C LYS A 23 -20.71 10.83 27.77
N VAL A 24 -19.93 11.83 28.16
CA VAL A 24 -18.78 12.32 27.38
C VAL A 24 -17.66 11.29 27.33
N LEU A 25 -17.34 10.62 28.44
CA LEU A 25 -16.35 9.55 28.49
C LEU A 25 -16.75 8.38 27.60
N LYS A 26 -17.99 7.88 27.73
CA LYS A 26 -18.54 6.82 26.87
C LYS A 26 -18.47 7.21 25.40
N ARG A 27 -18.91 8.42 25.04
CA ARG A 27 -18.86 8.91 23.66
C ARG A 27 -17.42 9.00 23.15
N THR A 28 -16.51 9.53 23.96
CA THR A 28 -15.09 9.64 23.62
C THR A 28 -14.47 8.26 23.38
N VAL A 29 -14.71 7.30 24.29
CA VAL A 29 -14.22 5.93 24.17
C VAL A 29 -14.75 5.26 22.91
N VAL A 30 -16.06 5.35 22.64
CA VAL A 30 -16.67 4.79 21.42
C VAL A 30 -16.08 5.44 20.17
N THR A 31 -15.89 6.77 20.17
CA THR A 31 -15.31 7.50 19.04
C THR A 31 -13.87 7.05 18.76
N LEU A 32 -13.06 6.89 19.81
CA LEU A 32 -11.68 6.42 19.68
C LEU A 32 -11.60 4.98 19.17
N LEU A 33 -12.50 4.10 19.64
CA LEU A 33 -12.57 2.72 19.16
C LEU A 33 -12.91 2.66 17.66
N VAL A 34 -13.92 3.41 17.23
CA VAL A 34 -14.30 3.49 15.81
C VAL A 34 -13.17 4.08 14.98
N ALA A 35 -12.55 5.17 15.44
CA ALA A 35 -11.43 5.79 14.73
C ALA A 35 -10.23 4.84 14.60
N SER A 36 -9.92 4.06 15.64
CA SER A 36 -8.85 3.06 15.62
C SER A 36 -9.16 1.91 14.67
N ALA A 37 -10.40 1.42 14.65
CA ALA A 37 -10.84 0.38 13.73
C ALA A 37 -10.75 0.84 12.26
N LEU A 38 -11.23 2.06 11.98
CA LEU A 38 -11.14 2.65 10.64
C LEU A 38 -9.68 2.91 10.24
N GLY A 39 -8.86 3.42 11.15
CA GLY A 39 -7.42 3.65 10.91
C GLY A 39 -6.68 2.35 10.61
N GLY A 40 -6.93 1.29 11.38
CA GLY A 40 -6.37 -0.04 11.14
C GLY A 40 -6.82 -0.64 9.81
N PHE A 41 -8.11 -0.51 9.48
CA PHE A 41 -8.64 -0.97 8.19
C PHE A 41 -7.99 -0.24 7.01
N LEU A 42 -7.93 1.09 7.06
CA LEU A 42 -7.29 1.89 6.02
C LEU A 42 -5.79 1.58 5.89
N TYR A 43 -5.09 1.42 7.01
CA TYR A 43 -3.69 1.01 6.99
C TYR A 43 -3.52 -0.33 6.27
N LEU A 44 -4.30 -1.36 6.62
CA LEU A 44 -4.21 -2.66 5.99
C LEU A 44 -4.55 -2.63 4.50
N TRP A 45 -5.48 -1.76 4.09
CA TRP A 45 -5.89 -1.60 2.70
C TRP A 45 -4.83 -0.87 1.85
N PHE A 46 -4.20 0.17 2.39
CA PHE A 46 -3.29 1.05 1.65
C PHE A 46 -1.80 0.77 1.89
N LYS A 47 -1.44 -0.19 2.76
CA LYS A 47 -0.04 -0.45 3.15
C LYS A 47 0.92 -0.73 1.99
N ASN A 48 0.45 -1.31 0.88
CA ASN A 48 1.25 -1.67 -0.30
C ASN A 48 0.97 -0.78 -1.51
N TYR A 49 0.23 0.33 -1.32
CA TYR A 49 -0.25 1.16 -2.42
C TYR A 49 0.90 1.73 -3.26
N LYS A 50 2.02 2.10 -2.62
CA LYS A 50 3.19 2.65 -3.32
C LYS A 50 3.83 1.63 -4.25
N GLU A 51 4.03 0.41 -3.77
CA GLU A 51 4.67 -0.67 -4.52
C GLU A 51 3.78 -1.15 -5.67
N GLU A 52 2.47 -1.26 -5.43
CA GLU A 52 1.49 -1.53 -6.49
C GLU A 52 1.52 -0.43 -7.56
N LYS A 53 1.53 0.84 -7.15
CA LYS A 53 1.58 1.97 -8.10
C LYS A 53 2.87 1.98 -8.90
N ARG A 54 3.99 1.61 -8.29
CA ARG A 54 5.29 1.50 -8.95
C ARG A 54 5.28 0.43 -10.04
N VAL A 55 4.70 -0.73 -9.76
CA VAL A 55 4.53 -1.80 -10.76
C VAL A 55 3.57 -1.37 -11.87
N GLU A 56 2.49 -0.67 -11.54
CA GLU A 56 1.56 -0.14 -12.53
C GLU A 56 2.26 0.85 -13.49
N GLN A 57 3.10 1.74 -12.97
CA GLN A 57 3.89 2.68 -13.78
C GLN A 57 4.88 1.96 -14.71
N PHE A 58 5.53 0.91 -14.21
CA PHE A 58 6.40 0.05 -15.02
C PHE A 58 5.63 -0.60 -16.17
N LEU A 59 4.49 -1.24 -15.89
CA LEU A 59 3.65 -1.89 -16.89
C LEU A 59 3.08 -0.90 -17.91
N ALA A 60 2.58 0.26 -17.45
CA ALA A 60 2.11 1.31 -18.35
C ALA A 60 3.23 1.80 -19.30
N THR A 61 4.48 1.78 -18.83
CA THR A 61 5.64 2.18 -19.66
C THR A 61 5.98 1.11 -20.70
N LEU A 62 5.89 -0.18 -20.33
CA LEU A 62 6.00 -1.30 -21.28
C LEU A 62 4.88 -1.29 -22.33
N GLU A 63 3.64 -0.98 -21.93
CA GLU A 63 2.50 -0.90 -22.85
C GLU A 63 2.69 0.19 -23.91
N ARG A 64 3.30 1.33 -23.53
CA ARG A 64 3.69 2.38 -24.48
C ARG A 64 4.86 1.99 -25.38
N GLY A 65 5.55 0.87 -25.10
CA GLY A 65 6.72 0.41 -25.84
C GLY A 65 8.01 1.13 -25.50
N ASP A 66 8.05 1.87 -24.39
CA ASP A 66 9.24 2.61 -23.95
C ASP A 66 10.12 1.73 -23.05
N TYR A 67 10.79 0.76 -23.68
CA TYR A 67 11.64 -0.21 -22.96
C TYR A 67 12.82 0.43 -22.22
N PRO A 68 13.54 1.44 -22.78
CA PRO A 68 14.58 2.14 -22.05
C PRO A 68 14.08 2.79 -20.76
N ALA A 69 12.91 3.47 -20.80
CA ALA A 69 12.33 4.04 -19.60
C ALA A 69 11.84 2.95 -18.62
N ALA A 70 11.25 1.86 -19.12
CA ALA A 70 10.82 0.74 -18.28
C ALA A 70 11.99 0.07 -17.55
N TYR A 71 13.17 0.01 -18.16
CA TYR A 71 14.37 -0.54 -17.54
C TYR A 71 14.87 0.29 -16.34
N THR A 72 14.56 1.59 -16.29
CA THR A 72 14.89 2.43 -15.12
C THR A 72 14.18 2.02 -13.83
N PHE A 73 13.06 1.32 -13.92
CA PHE A 73 12.36 0.78 -12.76
C PHE A 73 13.17 -0.33 -12.06
N TRP A 74 14.08 -0.98 -12.77
CA TRP A 74 15.03 -1.96 -12.23
C TRP A 74 16.28 -1.31 -11.60
N GLY A 75 16.34 0.02 -11.56
CA GLY A 75 17.51 0.76 -11.06
C GLY A 75 18.66 0.84 -12.07
N CYS A 76 18.43 0.42 -13.31
CA CYS A 76 19.42 0.33 -14.37
C CYS A 76 19.15 1.35 -15.48
N ARG A 77 20.16 1.71 -16.27
CA ARG A 77 19.99 2.52 -17.49
C ARG A 77 20.68 1.84 -18.66
N VAL A 78 20.29 2.18 -19.90
CA VAL A 78 20.95 1.61 -21.09
C VAL A 78 22.43 1.97 -21.10
N GLU A 79 22.77 3.19 -20.67
CA GLU A 79 24.15 3.69 -20.59
C GLU A 79 24.90 3.21 -19.34
N ALA A 80 24.17 2.76 -18.32
CA ALA A 80 24.71 2.25 -17.05
C ALA A 80 23.93 0.98 -16.65
N PRO A 81 24.17 -0.15 -17.35
CA PRO A 81 23.42 -1.38 -17.13
C PRO A 81 23.77 -2.02 -15.78
N CYS A 82 22.85 -2.79 -15.23
CA CYS A 82 23.11 -3.52 -14.00
C CYS A 82 24.05 -4.71 -14.28
N PRO A 83 24.98 -5.06 -13.36
CA PRO A 83 26.01 -6.06 -13.62
C PRO A 83 25.50 -7.44 -14.07
N ASN A 84 24.36 -7.88 -13.56
CA ASN A 84 23.78 -9.20 -13.83
C ASN A 84 22.42 -9.14 -14.53
N TYR A 85 22.05 -7.97 -15.04
CA TYR A 85 20.78 -7.77 -15.72
C TYR A 85 20.94 -6.59 -16.66
N ASP A 86 21.54 -6.83 -17.82
CA ASP A 86 21.76 -5.80 -18.82
C ASP A 86 20.47 -5.50 -19.61
N PHE A 87 20.51 -4.51 -20.50
CA PHE A 87 19.34 -4.13 -21.27
C PHE A 87 18.88 -5.21 -22.26
N ARG A 88 19.79 -6.07 -22.74
CA ARG A 88 19.43 -7.16 -23.64
C ARG A 88 18.65 -8.24 -22.88
N SER A 89 19.13 -8.66 -21.71
CA SER A 89 18.40 -9.58 -20.83
C SER A 89 17.06 -9.01 -20.41
N PHE A 90 16.98 -7.71 -20.14
CA PHE A 90 15.70 -7.05 -19.90
C PHE A 90 14.72 -7.19 -21.08
N LEU A 91 15.19 -7.04 -22.32
CA LEU A 91 14.36 -7.23 -23.52
C LEU A 91 13.99 -8.70 -23.77
N GLU A 92 14.81 -9.67 -23.34
CA GLU A 92 14.47 -11.09 -23.40
C GLU A 92 13.27 -11.44 -22.51
N ASP A 93 13.10 -10.73 -21.39
CA ASP A 93 11.98 -10.91 -20.47
C ASP A 93 10.76 -10.04 -20.82
N TRP A 94 10.99 -8.79 -21.20
CA TRP A 94 9.94 -7.75 -21.29
C TRP A 94 9.76 -7.13 -22.68
N GLY A 95 10.66 -7.43 -23.62
CA GLY A 95 10.64 -6.88 -24.97
C GLY A 95 9.50 -7.41 -25.85
N PRO A 96 9.33 -6.87 -27.06
CA PRO A 96 8.22 -7.27 -27.95
C PRO A 96 8.32 -8.72 -28.43
N ALA A 97 9.53 -9.30 -28.40
CA ALA A 97 9.82 -10.68 -28.75
C ALA A 97 9.96 -11.60 -27.52
N SER A 98 9.73 -11.08 -26.30
CA SER A 98 9.78 -11.90 -25.09
C SER A 98 8.59 -12.86 -25.02
N PRO A 99 8.59 -13.84 -24.09
CA PRO A 99 7.41 -14.67 -23.83
C PRO A 99 6.14 -13.85 -23.52
N VAL A 100 6.29 -12.70 -22.84
CA VAL A 100 5.20 -11.75 -22.57
C VAL A 100 4.75 -11.04 -23.86
N GLY A 101 5.70 -10.77 -24.76
CA GLY A 101 5.52 -10.04 -25.99
C GLY A 101 5.21 -8.56 -25.76
N LYS A 102 4.77 -7.86 -26.82
CA LYS A 102 4.33 -6.47 -26.68
C LYS A 102 3.13 -6.40 -25.72
N LEU A 103 3.30 -5.70 -24.60
CA LEU A 103 2.26 -5.56 -23.59
C LEU A 103 1.06 -4.77 -24.14
N ARG A 104 -0.14 -5.30 -23.96
CA ARG A 104 -1.42 -4.70 -24.41
C ARG A 104 -2.48 -4.67 -23.32
N THR A 105 -2.42 -5.61 -22.40
CA THR A 105 -3.30 -5.66 -21.24
C THR A 105 -2.51 -6.11 -20.03
N TYR A 106 -2.84 -5.58 -18.86
CA TYR A 106 -2.29 -6.03 -17.60
C TYR A 106 -3.28 -5.85 -16.46
N ARG A 107 -3.13 -6.67 -15.42
CA ARG A 107 -3.86 -6.52 -14.16
C ARG A 107 -2.95 -6.87 -12.98
N LEU A 108 -3.09 -6.10 -11.89
CA LEU A 108 -2.54 -6.47 -10.60
C LEU A 108 -3.52 -7.43 -9.92
N VAL A 109 -3.03 -8.58 -9.47
CA VAL A 109 -3.85 -9.63 -8.87
C VAL A 109 -3.83 -9.53 -7.34
N ARG A 110 -2.64 -9.35 -6.77
CA ARG A 110 -2.41 -9.28 -5.32
C ARG A 110 -1.03 -8.74 -5.00
N SER A 111 -0.88 -8.11 -3.84
CA SER A 111 0.41 -7.76 -3.25
C SER A 111 0.60 -8.44 -1.90
N ARG A 112 1.84 -8.85 -1.59
CA ARG A 112 2.19 -9.46 -0.29
C ARG A 112 3.55 -8.96 0.16
N GLU A 113 3.62 -8.47 1.39
CA GLU A 113 4.90 -8.13 2.02
C GLU A 113 5.73 -9.41 2.23
N ARG A 114 7.02 -9.31 1.95
CA ARG A 114 7.99 -10.38 2.20
C ARG A 114 9.32 -9.70 2.51
N GLY A 115 9.92 -9.97 3.66
CA GLY A 115 11.19 -9.35 4.05
C GLY A 115 11.16 -7.81 3.98
N SER A 116 12.11 -7.22 3.25
CA SER A 116 12.23 -5.76 3.06
C SER A 116 11.29 -5.17 2.01
N GLY A 117 10.59 -6.01 1.24
CA GLY A 117 9.85 -5.59 0.05
C GLY A 117 8.43 -6.13 -0.03
N VAL A 118 7.84 -5.94 -1.21
CA VAL A 118 6.50 -6.40 -1.55
C VAL A 118 6.57 -7.20 -2.84
N VAL A 119 5.98 -8.40 -2.83
CA VAL A 119 5.75 -9.19 -4.02
C VAL A 119 4.39 -8.81 -4.61
N VAL A 120 4.39 -8.20 -5.79
CA VAL A 120 3.20 -7.86 -6.56
C VAL A 120 3.03 -8.92 -7.65
N THR A 121 1.89 -9.60 -7.63
CA THR A 121 1.51 -10.59 -8.63
C THR A 121 0.69 -9.91 -9.72
N ILE A 122 1.09 -10.10 -10.97
CA ILE A 122 0.44 -9.51 -12.13
C ILE A 122 0.03 -10.58 -13.12
N VAL A 123 -0.90 -10.25 -14.01
CA VAL A 123 -1.17 -10.99 -15.23
C VAL A 123 -1.02 -10.01 -16.39
N ALA A 124 -0.17 -10.36 -17.35
CA ALA A 124 0.10 -9.58 -18.55
C ALA A 124 -0.41 -10.35 -19.77
N ASN A 125 -1.11 -9.71 -20.70
CA ASN A 125 -1.62 -10.31 -21.94
C ASN A 125 -2.40 -11.62 -21.74
N ASN A 126 -3.13 -11.76 -20.62
CA ASN A 126 -3.83 -12.99 -20.21
C ASN A 126 -2.93 -14.25 -20.11
N GLN A 127 -1.63 -14.06 -19.90
CA GLN A 127 -0.67 -15.14 -19.66
C GLN A 127 -0.61 -15.53 -18.17
N PRO A 128 0.11 -16.60 -17.79
CA PRO A 128 0.30 -16.99 -16.40
C PRO A 128 0.80 -15.85 -15.50
N GLU A 129 0.53 -15.99 -14.20
CA GLU A 129 0.90 -14.97 -13.21
C GLU A 129 2.42 -14.75 -13.14
N ILE A 130 2.84 -13.49 -13.18
CA ILE A 130 4.23 -13.06 -12.99
C ILE A 130 4.33 -12.40 -11.62
N LYS A 131 5.38 -12.73 -10.85
CA LYS A 131 5.63 -12.16 -9.51
C LYS A 131 6.79 -11.19 -9.58
N LEU A 132 6.49 -9.91 -9.39
CA LEU A 132 7.48 -8.84 -9.31
C LEU A 132 7.75 -8.51 -7.84
N TRP A 133 9.01 -8.31 -7.50
CA TRP A 133 9.42 -7.74 -6.24
C TRP A 133 9.57 -6.23 -6.37
N VAL A 134 9.19 -5.50 -5.33
CA VAL A 134 9.50 -4.08 -5.16
C VAL A 134 10.15 -3.90 -3.80
N GLU A 135 11.36 -3.36 -3.79
CA GLU A 135 12.06 -3.02 -2.55
C GLU A 135 11.47 -1.74 -1.94
N LYS A 136 11.03 -1.78 -0.67
CA LYS A 136 10.35 -0.62 -0.05
C LYS A 136 11.28 0.58 0.09
N LYS A 137 12.58 0.35 0.27
CA LYS A 137 13.56 1.42 0.55
C LYS A 137 13.77 2.36 -0.64
N ASN A 138 13.77 1.83 -1.86
CA ASN A 138 14.16 2.57 -3.06
C ASN A 138 13.22 2.36 -4.25
N GLU A 139 12.15 1.58 -4.07
CA GLU A 139 11.11 1.31 -5.08
C GLU A 139 11.68 0.72 -6.38
N ILE A 140 12.81 0.00 -6.26
CA ILE A 140 13.43 -0.73 -7.35
C ILE A 140 12.71 -2.06 -7.54
N LEU A 141 12.40 -2.37 -8.79
CA LEU A 141 11.82 -3.63 -9.20
C LEU A 141 12.89 -4.71 -9.30
N GLY A 142 12.48 -5.94 -9.00
CA GLY A 142 13.27 -7.13 -9.20
C GLY A 142 12.39 -8.33 -9.46
N PHE A 143 13.02 -9.47 -9.74
CA PHE A 143 12.31 -10.74 -9.68
C PHE A 143 12.03 -11.10 -8.22
N SER A 144 10.83 -11.62 -7.95
CA SER A 144 10.52 -12.15 -6.61
C SER A 144 11.51 -13.25 -6.26
N PRO A 145 12.21 -13.18 -5.11
CA PRO A 145 12.87 -14.37 -4.58
C PRO A 145 11.77 -15.42 -4.37
N LEU A 146 12.02 -16.66 -4.80
CA LEU A 146 11.10 -17.80 -4.66
C LEU A 146 10.64 -17.96 -3.21
#